data_AF-B5G6U8-F1
#
_entry.id   AF-B5G6U8-F1
#
_cell.length_a   1.000
_cell.length_b   1.000
_cell.length_c   1.000
_cell.angle_alpha   90.00
_cell.angle_beta   90.00
_cell.angle_gamma   90.00
#
_symmetry.space_group_name_H-M   'P 1'
#
loop_
_entity.id
_entity.type
_entity.pdbx_description
1 polymer ?
#
loop_
_entity_poly.entity_id
_entity_poly.type
_entity_poly.pdbx_seq_one_letter_code
_entity_poly.pdbx_strand_id
1 'polypeptide(L)'
;MLGCLLVTTALTVPATAAHAAGQVCDKFCDARDPAAAGGERTPVKAALYGRTITLHLSDNDVMGWGSIENGSPGDQVWLDRSFDGGRSWSSGSKLGATAVPDGRKSWRTLMYNVDEWNTGAIGALRACGKAGDRTEVVCTGWARTDWNAWSRSTAAATALMATYDRGSGKFAGWWTSATALTSVADNIRVSGMPSYKYALSTTWEKQRGAEGGDFTNSYLDDTGWWGLAWVAAYDVTHEQRYLDTARKDADHMAAYWTGTCGGGVQWATDKPYKNAITNELYLQLNAALHNRLDNDTTYLKRAQDEWSWFKGSGLINSGHTINDGLKDSCANNGDTTWTYNQGVVLAGLAELHRATGDAGLLDSARTLADASTSSGYLNPGGTLHEPYEPDGTGCTSNGDSFKGAYARGLGILDKELPDHPYRAYLDRQADTVYAKDRDSFDRYGPHWAGPLTATGNGCQHSALDLLNAAED
;
A
#
# COMPACT_ATOMS: atom_id res chain seq x y z
N MET A 1 -57.43 -60.60 3.33
CA MET A 1 -57.54 -59.30 4.03
C MET A 1 -56.30 -59.20 4.90
N LEU A 2 -55.36 -58.27 4.78
CA LEU A 2 -55.25 -56.95 4.16
C LEU A 2 -53.78 -56.84 3.65
N GLY A 3 -53.58 -56.45 2.39
CA GLY A 3 -52.25 -56.08 1.88
C GLY A 3 -51.96 -54.63 2.22
N CYS A 4 -50.86 -54.36 2.93
CA CYS A 4 -50.44 -53.01 3.30
C CYS A 4 -49.59 -52.41 2.16
N LEU A 5 -50.15 -51.42 1.46
CA LEU A 5 -49.45 -50.63 0.45
C LEU A 5 -48.51 -49.63 1.14
N LEU A 6 -47.20 -49.78 0.97
CA LEU A 6 -46.22 -48.75 1.31
C LEU A 6 -46.15 -47.74 0.16
N VAL A 7 -46.65 -46.52 0.41
CA VAL A 7 -46.47 -45.36 -0.48
C VAL A 7 -45.13 -44.73 -0.16
N THR A 8 -44.14 -44.88 -1.04
CA THR A 8 -42.88 -44.14 -1.01
C THR A 8 -43.09 -42.77 -1.66
N THR A 9 -43.27 -41.73 -0.85
CA THR A 9 -43.17 -40.34 -1.31
C THR A 9 -41.71 -40.02 -1.61
N ALA A 10 -41.36 -39.93 -2.89
CA ALA A 10 -40.07 -39.39 -3.33
C ALA A 10 -40.02 -37.89 -3.01
N LEU A 11 -39.22 -37.52 -2.02
CA LEU A 11 -38.81 -36.13 -1.79
C LEU A 11 -37.94 -35.70 -2.97
N THR A 12 -38.50 -34.84 -3.83
CA THR A 12 -37.73 -34.12 -4.85
C THR A 12 -36.88 -33.08 -4.14
N VAL A 13 -35.58 -33.34 -4.01
CA VAL A 13 -34.60 -32.31 -3.64
C VAL A 13 -34.62 -31.27 -4.76
N PRO A 14 -34.87 -29.98 -4.48
CA PRO A 14 -34.80 -28.96 -5.51
C PRO A 14 -33.38 -28.94 -6.05
N ALA A 15 -33.25 -29.04 -7.37
CA ALA A 15 -31.97 -28.92 -8.06
C ALA A 15 -31.32 -27.60 -7.62
N THR A 16 -30.12 -27.67 -7.05
CA THR A 16 -29.26 -26.51 -6.86
C THR A 16 -29.15 -25.81 -8.21
N ALA A 17 -29.64 -24.57 -8.29
CA ALA A 17 -29.51 -23.75 -9.48
C ALA A 17 -28.03 -23.75 -9.88
N ALA A 18 -27.74 -24.23 -11.09
CA ALA A 18 -26.41 -24.14 -11.65
C ALA A 18 -26.04 -22.66 -11.71
N HIS A 19 -24.96 -22.26 -11.02
CA HIS A 19 -24.43 -20.89 -11.07
C HIS A 19 -24.11 -20.56 -12.53
N ALA A 20 -24.63 -19.44 -13.02
CA ALA A 20 -24.27 -18.94 -14.34
C ALA A 20 -22.78 -18.54 -14.33
N ALA A 21 -22.03 -18.94 -15.36
CA ALA A 21 -20.63 -18.54 -15.51
C ALA A 21 -20.52 -17.00 -15.49
N GLY A 22 -19.74 -16.45 -14.55
CA GLY A 22 -19.51 -14.99 -14.40
C GLY A 22 -20.25 -14.29 -13.26
N GLN A 23 -21.04 -15.01 -12.45
CA GLN A 23 -21.64 -14.47 -11.22
C GLN A 23 -20.60 -14.39 -10.09
N VAL A 24 -20.44 -13.22 -9.46
CA VAL A 24 -19.59 -13.07 -8.27
C VAL A 24 -20.40 -13.38 -7.00
N CYS A 25 -19.81 -14.16 -6.11
CA CYS A 25 -20.39 -14.55 -4.83
C CYS A 25 -19.36 -14.40 -3.71
N ASP A 26 -19.51 -13.32 -2.94
CA ASP A 26 -18.76 -13.08 -1.71
C ASP A 26 -19.65 -13.38 -0.49
N LYS A 27 -19.91 -12.40 0.39
CA LYS A 27 -20.87 -12.53 1.50
C LYS A 27 -22.26 -12.89 0.98
N PHE A 28 -22.64 -12.29 -0.15
CA PHE A 28 -23.83 -12.64 -0.91
C PHE A 28 -23.49 -12.71 -2.40
N CYS A 29 -24.30 -13.46 -3.14
CA CYS A 29 -24.17 -13.51 -4.58
C CYS A 29 -24.74 -12.27 -5.25
N ASP A 30 -24.16 -11.91 -6.40
CA ASP A 30 -24.70 -10.93 -7.34
C ASP A 30 -26.19 -11.19 -7.61
N ALA A 31 -26.91 -10.11 -7.95
CA ALA A 31 -28.35 -10.08 -8.17
C ALA A 31 -29.19 -10.27 -6.88
N ARG A 32 -28.69 -9.78 -5.73
CA ARG A 32 -29.46 -9.67 -4.49
C ARG A 32 -30.43 -8.50 -4.54
N ASP A 33 -31.59 -8.60 -3.90
CA ASP A 33 -32.53 -7.48 -3.80
C ASP A 33 -32.03 -6.38 -2.83
N PRO A 34 -31.86 -5.12 -3.27
CA PRO A 34 -31.60 -3.95 -2.42
C PRO A 34 -32.53 -3.77 -1.22
N ALA A 35 -33.74 -4.33 -1.22
CA ALA A 35 -34.59 -4.32 -0.04
C ALA A 35 -33.98 -5.05 1.17
N ALA A 36 -32.98 -5.90 0.94
CA ALA A 36 -32.24 -6.62 1.97
C ALA A 36 -30.87 -5.99 2.30
N ALA A 37 -30.60 -4.76 1.86
CA ALA A 37 -29.35 -4.06 2.16
C ALA A 37 -29.23 -3.73 3.66
N GLY A 38 -28.06 -3.99 4.25
CA GLY A 38 -27.73 -3.67 5.64
C GLY A 38 -27.35 -2.20 5.89
N GLY A 39 -27.36 -1.36 4.86
CA GLY A 39 -27.07 0.06 4.89
C GLY A 39 -27.09 0.66 3.49
N GLU A 40 -27.14 1.99 3.40
CA GLU A 40 -27.13 2.71 2.12
C GLU A 40 -26.27 3.96 2.22
N ARG A 41 -25.25 4.03 1.35
CA ARG A 41 -24.45 5.22 1.11
C ARG A 41 -24.52 5.59 -0.36
N THR A 42 -24.56 6.90 -0.62
CA THR A 42 -24.77 7.45 -1.97
C THR A 42 -23.56 8.27 -2.44
N PRO A 43 -22.44 7.63 -2.81
CA PRO A 43 -21.17 8.32 -3.02
C PRO A 43 -21.15 9.24 -4.25
N VAL A 44 -21.90 8.91 -5.30
CA VAL A 44 -21.82 9.60 -6.59
C VAL A 44 -23.16 9.63 -7.31
N LYS A 45 -23.41 10.70 -8.06
CA LYS A 45 -24.60 10.92 -8.87
C LYS A 45 -24.22 11.48 -10.24
N ALA A 46 -25.10 11.29 -11.21
CA ALA A 46 -25.02 11.88 -12.54
C ALA A 46 -26.42 12.34 -12.99
N ALA A 47 -26.46 13.31 -13.91
CA ALA A 47 -27.70 13.86 -14.43
C ALA A 47 -27.79 13.68 -15.94
N LEU A 48 -28.98 13.33 -16.43
CA LEU A 48 -29.28 13.22 -17.86
C LEU A 48 -30.70 13.73 -18.12
N TYR A 49 -30.84 14.88 -18.78
CA TYR A 49 -32.14 15.43 -19.19
C TYR A 49 -33.21 15.41 -18.07
N GLY A 50 -32.85 15.89 -16.88
CA GLY A 50 -33.74 15.94 -15.71
C GLY A 50 -33.86 14.63 -14.91
N ARG A 51 -33.27 13.53 -15.39
CA ARG A 51 -33.13 12.28 -14.64
C ARG A 51 -31.89 12.33 -13.75
N THR A 52 -31.97 11.65 -12.61
CA THR A 52 -30.83 11.47 -11.72
C THR A 52 -30.46 10.00 -11.70
N ILE A 53 -29.22 9.68 -12.09
CA ILE A 53 -28.63 8.36 -11.95
C ILE A 53 -27.79 8.37 -10.67
N THR A 54 -28.05 7.40 -9.81
CA THR A 54 -27.43 7.33 -8.49
C THR A 54 -26.81 5.95 -8.30
N LEU A 55 -25.53 5.92 -7.92
CA LEU A 55 -24.91 4.72 -7.39
C LEU A 55 -25.13 4.67 -5.89
N HIS A 56 -25.58 3.52 -5.41
CA HIS A 56 -25.77 3.20 -4.02
C HIS A 56 -24.86 2.06 -3.61
N LEU A 57 -24.30 2.14 -2.41
CA LEU A 57 -23.44 1.12 -1.83
C LEU A 57 -24.00 0.70 -0.48
N SER A 58 -24.05 -0.61 -0.24
CA SER A 58 -24.21 -1.19 1.09
C SER A 58 -22.85 -1.68 1.54
N ASP A 59 -22.18 -0.86 2.35
CA ASP A 59 -20.80 -1.10 2.78
C ASP A 59 -20.65 -2.42 3.54
N ASN A 60 -21.58 -2.71 4.46
CA ASN A 60 -21.58 -3.94 5.27
C ASN A 60 -21.92 -5.21 4.46
N ASP A 61 -22.55 -5.07 3.30
CA ASP A 61 -22.81 -6.18 2.40
C ASP A 61 -21.74 -6.32 1.32
N VAL A 62 -20.88 -5.32 1.15
CA VAL A 62 -19.83 -5.22 0.12
C VAL A 62 -20.42 -5.23 -1.30
N MET A 63 -21.59 -4.62 -1.46
CA MET A 63 -22.35 -4.63 -2.70
C MET A 63 -22.92 -3.24 -3.04
N GLY A 64 -23.26 -3.02 -4.31
CA GLY A 64 -23.90 -1.78 -4.76
C GLY A 64 -24.99 -2.00 -5.80
N TRP A 65 -25.85 -1.00 -5.97
CA TRP A 65 -26.91 -0.97 -6.99
C TRP A 65 -27.03 0.41 -7.63
N GLY A 66 -27.52 0.44 -8.87
CA GLY A 66 -27.83 1.67 -9.59
C GLY A 66 -29.31 2.00 -9.48
N SER A 67 -29.65 3.29 -9.49
CA SER A 67 -31.04 3.74 -9.61
C SER A 67 -31.17 4.92 -10.57
N ILE A 68 -32.36 5.05 -11.14
CA ILE A 68 -32.80 6.18 -11.93
C ILE A 68 -34.02 6.81 -11.27
N GLU A 69 -33.95 8.10 -11.02
CA GLU A 69 -35.03 8.94 -10.46
C GLU A 69 -35.48 9.97 -11.50
N ASN A 70 -36.72 10.44 -11.37
CA ASN A 70 -37.37 11.36 -12.32
C ASN A 70 -37.38 10.84 -13.77
N GLY A 71 -37.40 9.51 -13.92
CA GLY A 71 -37.46 8.84 -15.21
C GLY A 71 -38.88 8.72 -15.76
N SER A 72 -38.97 8.16 -16.94
CA SER A 72 -40.20 7.75 -17.63
C SER A 72 -40.13 6.27 -17.97
N PRO A 73 -41.28 5.60 -18.18
CA PRO A 73 -41.29 4.21 -18.61
C PRO A 73 -40.36 3.97 -19.81
N GLY A 74 -39.55 2.91 -19.73
CA GLY A 74 -38.55 2.57 -20.73
C GLY A 74 -37.17 3.21 -20.54
N ASP A 75 -37.01 4.22 -19.67
CA ASP A 75 -35.68 4.71 -19.28
C ASP A 75 -34.89 3.61 -18.59
N GLN A 76 -33.59 3.49 -18.89
CA GLN A 76 -32.78 2.35 -18.47
C GLN A 76 -31.73 2.74 -17.43
N VAL A 77 -31.43 1.79 -16.54
CA VAL A 77 -30.33 1.87 -15.57
C VAL A 77 -29.62 0.53 -15.47
N TRP A 78 -28.30 0.56 -15.30
CA TRP A 78 -27.45 -0.61 -15.09
C TRP A 78 -26.19 -0.23 -14.27
N LEU A 79 -25.41 -1.24 -13.89
CA LEU A 79 -24.10 -1.06 -13.27
C LEU A 79 -22.97 -1.53 -14.21
N ASP A 80 -21.86 -0.81 -14.18
CA ASP A 80 -20.59 -1.31 -14.69
C ASP A 80 -19.70 -1.70 -13.50
N ARG A 81 -18.92 -2.78 -13.63
CA ARG A 81 -17.93 -3.22 -12.64
C ARG A 81 -16.52 -3.24 -13.23
N SER A 82 -15.57 -2.68 -12.49
CA SER A 82 -14.15 -2.65 -12.81
C SER A 82 -13.34 -3.25 -11.67
N PHE A 83 -12.20 -3.87 -11.99
CA PHE A 83 -11.23 -4.42 -11.03
C PHE A 83 -9.85 -3.75 -11.13
N ASP A 84 -9.76 -2.60 -11.82
CA ASP A 84 -8.50 -1.86 -12.03
C ASP A 84 -8.65 -0.36 -11.71
N GLY A 85 -9.63 -0.04 -10.85
CA GLY A 85 -9.96 1.33 -10.47
C GLY A 85 -10.57 2.14 -11.61
N GLY A 86 -11.49 1.52 -12.35
CA GLY A 86 -12.30 2.14 -13.38
C GLY A 86 -11.60 2.39 -14.72
N ARG A 87 -10.38 1.87 -14.93
CA ARG A 87 -9.60 2.06 -16.18
C ARG A 87 -10.16 1.19 -17.30
N SER A 88 -10.52 -0.05 -16.96
CA SER A 88 -11.24 -0.98 -17.82
C SER A 88 -12.41 -1.62 -17.07
N TRP A 89 -13.38 -2.11 -17.83
CA TRP A 89 -14.48 -2.92 -17.32
C TRP A 89 -14.82 -3.96 -18.38
N SER A 90 -15.02 -5.21 -17.96
CA SER A 90 -15.15 -6.36 -18.89
C SER A 90 -16.26 -6.13 -19.93
N SER A 91 -15.95 -6.43 -21.21
CA SER A 91 -16.84 -6.56 -22.39
C SER A 91 -18.12 -5.70 -22.45
N GLY A 92 -18.09 -4.47 -21.93
CA GLY A 92 -19.25 -3.57 -21.93
C GLY A 92 -20.25 -3.80 -20.80
N SER A 93 -19.75 -4.13 -19.60
CA SER A 93 -20.49 -4.36 -18.35
C SER A 93 -21.85 -3.61 -18.30
N LYS A 94 -22.93 -4.37 -18.18
CA LYS A 94 -24.34 -3.92 -18.06
C LYS A 94 -25.05 -4.75 -17.01
N LEU A 95 -24.43 -4.82 -15.83
CA LEU A 95 -24.92 -5.63 -14.72
C LEU A 95 -26.30 -5.13 -14.30
N GLY A 96 -27.25 -6.06 -14.24
CA GLY A 96 -28.62 -5.77 -13.78
C GLY A 96 -29.36 -4.76 -14.63
N ALA A 97 -29.01 -4.63 -15.92
CA ALA A 97 -29.69 -3.74 -16.84
C ALA A 97 -31.20 -3.95 -16.79
N THR A 98 -31.91 -2.86 -16.51
CA THR A 98 -33.35 -2.85 -16.32
C THR A 98 -33.92 -1.51 -16.80
N ALA A 99 -35.24 -1.43 -16.90
CA ALA A 99 -35.94 -0.24 -17.34
C ALA A 99 -37.03 0.16 -16.35
N VAL A 100 -37.32 1.46 -16.27
CA VAL A 100 -38.44 1.98 -15.49
C VAL A 100 -39.74 1.34 -16.00
N PRO A 101 -40.51 0.64 -15.15
CA PRO A 101 -41.76 0.04 -15.57
C PRO A 101 -42.85 1.07 -15.86
N ASP A 102 -43.89 0.65 -16.58
CA ASP A 102 -45.08 1.47 -16.80
C ASP A 102 -45.69 1.97 -15.48
N GLY A 103 -46.13 3.23 -15.48
CA GLY A 103 -46.72 3.88 -14.30
C GLY A 103 -45.71 4.27 -13.21
N ARG A 104 -44.41 4.07 -13.40
CA ARG A 104 -43.35 4.47 -12.45
C ARG A 104 -42.54 5.64 -12.98
N LYS A 105 -41.90 6.36 -12.05
CA LYS A 105 -40.98 7.48 -12.30
C LYS A 105 -39.58 7.23 -11.75
N SER A 106 -39.37 6.09 -11.10
CA SER A 106 -38.08 5.66 -10.62
C SER A 106 -37.99 4.14 -10.64
N TRP A 107 -36.77 3.65 -10.82
CA TRP A 107 -36.46 2.23 -10.77
C TRP A 107 -35.00 2.00 -10.40
N ARG A 108 -34.65 0.75 -10.10
CA ARG A 108 -33.30 0.38 -9.68
C ARG A 108 -32.91 -1.00 -10.17
N THR A 109 -31.61 -1.22 -10.27
CA THR A 109 -31.03 -2.55 -10.49
C THR A 109 -31.18 -3.41 -9.22
N LEU A 110 -30.76 -4.67 -9.33
CA LEU A 110 -30.39 -5.49 -8.17
C LEU A 110 -29.00 -5.06 -7.66
N MET A 111 -28.58 -5.62 -6.52
CA MET A 111 -27.24 -5.41 -5.96
C MET A 111 -26.23 -6.38 -6.58
N TYR A 112 -25.02 -5.87 -6.81
CA TYR A 112 -23.87 -6.63 -7.32
C TYR A 112 -22.66 -6.38 -6.41
N ASN A 113 -21.81 -7.39 -6.25
CA ASN A 113 -20.58 -7.29 -5.47
C ASN A 113 -19.63 -6.27 -6.10
N VAL A 114 -18.98 -5.50 -5.24
CA VAL A 114 -17.95 -4.54 -5.65
C VAL A 114 -16.65 -5.27 -5.94
N ASP A 115 -16.18 -6.05 -4.97
CA ASP A 115 -14.98 -6.89 -5.06
C ASP A 115 -15.31 -8.29 -5.57
N GLU A 116 -14.29 -9.10 -5.84
CA GLU A 116 -14.41 -10.55 -6.04
C GLU A 116 -13.36 -11.23 -5.15
N TRP A 117 -13.71 -11.58 -3.92
CA TRP A 117 -12.73 -12.06 -2.93
C TRP A 117 -12.15 -13.43 -3.25
N ASN A 118 -12.90 -14.28 -3.97
CA ASN A 118 -12.42 -15.59 -4.39
C ASN A 118 -11.21 -15.50 -5.33
N THR A 119 -11.13 -14.44 -6.14
CA THR A 119 -9.97 -14.11 -6.98
C THR A 119 -9.12 -13.00 -6.36
N GLY A 120 -9.61 -12.39 -5.28
CA GLY A 120 -9.10 -11.19 -4.60
C GLY A 120 -8.97 -9.99 -5.51
N ALA A 121 -9.85 -9.89 -6.49
CA ALA A 121 -9.95 -8.70 -7.32
C ALA A 121 -10.60 -7.58 -6.50
N ILE A 122 -9.90 -6.45 -6.39
CA ILE A 122 -10.39 -5.25 -5.70
C ILE A 122 -11.08 -4.38 -6.73
N GLY A 123 -12.35 -4.12 -6.52
CA GLY A 123 -13.24 -3.58 -7.53
C GLY A 123 -13.86 -2.24 -7.22
N ALA A 124 -14.64 -1.80 -8.19
CA ALA A 124 -15.36 -0.54 -8.20
C ALA A 124 -16.64 -0.69 -9.03
N LEU A 125 -17.67 0.05 -8.64
CA LEU A 125 -18.91 0.15 -9.39
C LEU A 125 -19.12 1.59 -9.89
N ARG A 126 -19.83 1.72 -11.01
CA ARG A 126 -20.50 2.96 -11.41
C ARG A 126 -21.90 2.65 -11.90
N ALA A 127 -22.83 3.57 -11.68
CA ALA A 127 -24.18 3.47 -12.22
C ALA A 127 -24.28 4.23 -13.53
N CYS A 128 -24.86 3.61 -14.55
CA CYS A 128 -25.09 4.20 -15.84
C CYS A 128 -26.58 4.16 -16.17
N GLY A 129 -27.04 5.13 -16.95
CA GLY A 129 -28.42 5.17 -17.40
C GLY A 129 -28.60 5.96 -18.67
N LYS A 130 -29.76 5.73 -19.31
CA LYS A 130 -30.19 6.46 -20.50
C LYS A 130 -31.69 6.64 -20.53
N ALA A 131 -32.15 7.66 -21.25
CA ALA A 131 -33.57 7.78 -21.56
C ALA A 131 -34.00 6.70 -22.57
N GLY A 132 -35.24 6.22 -22.47
CA GLY A 132 -35.74 5.10 -23.28
C GLY A 132 -35.91 5.46 -24.76
N ASP A 133 -36.16 6.73 -25.04
CA ASP A 133 -36.39 7.32 -26.35
C ASP A 133 -35.10 7.89 -26.99
N ARG A 134 -33.94 7.72 -26.34
CA ARG A 134 -32.68 8.36 -26.73
C ARG A 134 -31.48 7.41 -26.68
N THR A 135 -30.37 7.85 -27.27
CA THR A 135 -29.14 7.06 -27.36
C THR A 135 -28.09 7.47 -26.34
N GLU A 136 -28.18 8.70 -25.81
CA GLU A 136 -27.23 9.27 -24.87
C GLU A 136 -27.22 8.50 -23.54
N VAL A 137 -26.02 8.16 -23.09
CA VAL A 137 -25.76 7.48 -21.83
C VAL A 137 -25.03 8.46 -20.91
N VAL A 138 -25.44 8.51 -19.65
CA VAL A 138 -24.65 9.12 -18.58
C VAL A 138 -24.26 8.06 -17.57
N CYS A 139 -23.06 8.18 -17.00
CA CYS A 139 -22.61 7.35 -15.90
C CYS A 139 -22.15 8.23 -14.74
N THR A 140 -22.32 7.72 -13.52
CA THR A 140 -21.67 8.29 -12.34
C THR A 140 -20.15 8.16 -12.46
N GLY A 141 -19.43 8.89 -11.60
CA GLY A 141 -18.07 8.49 -11.24
C GLY A 141 -18.04 7.06 -10.71
N TRP A 142 -16.85 6.48 -10.64
CA TRP A 142 -16.68 5.19 -9.98
C TRP A 142 -16.58 5.36 -8.47
N ALA A 143 -17.09 4.40 -7.71
CA ALA A 143 -16.92 4.33 -6.26
C ALA A 143 -16.77 2.88 -5.78
N ARG A 144 -16.24 2.72 -4.56
CA ARG A 144 -16.09 1.45 -3.86
C ARG A 144 -16.70 1.52 -2.45
N THR A 145 -16.95 0.36 -1.86
CA THR A 145 -17.35 0.27 -0.44
C THR A 145 -16.21 0.66 0.48
N ASP A 146 -16.52 0.97 1.74
CA ASP A 146 -15.55 1.29 2.79
C ASP A 146 -15.12 0.07 3.65
N TRP A 147 -15.57 -1.15 3.30
CA TRP A 147 -15.28 -2.39 4.03
C TRP A 147 -13.79 -2.62 4.32
N ASN A 148 -12.90 -2.27 3.39
CA ASN A 148 -11.43 -2.27 3.57
C ASN A 148 -10.84 -0.85 3.42
N ALA A 149 -11.68 0.19 3.46
CA ALA A 149 -11.30 1.56 3.12
C ALA A 149 -11.99 2.59 4.04
N TRP A 150 -12.12 2.28 5.34
CA TRP A 150 -12.84 3.10 6.33
C TRP A 150 -12.03 4.29 6.86
N SER A 151 -10.70 4.25 6.72
CA SER A 151 -9.76 5.32 7.07
C SER A 151 -8.92 5.71 5.86
N ARG A 152 -8.19 6.83 5.94
CA ARG A 152 -7.32 7.26 4.83
C ARG A 152 -6.23 6.23 4.54
N SER A 153 -5.62 5.63 5.57
CA SER A 153 -4.57 4.62 5.39
C SER A 153 -5.12 3.32 4.79
N THR A 154 -6.24 2.80 5.31
CA THR A 154 -6.86 1.57 4.80
C THR A 154 -7.33 1.75 3.36
N ALA A 155 -7.90 2.91 3.03
CA ALA A 155 -8.26 3.27 1.67
C ALA A 155 -7.05 3.31 0.72
N ALA A 156 -5.93 3.87 1.16
CA ALA A 156 -4.67 3.86 0.40
C ALA A 156 -4.09 2.44 0.25
N ALA A 157 -4.22 1.59 1.28
CA ALA A 157 -3.81 0.18 1.25
C ALA A 157 -4.64 -0.64 0.26
N THR A 158 -5.97 -0.47 0.24
CA THR A 158 -6.83 -1.09 -0.77
C THR A 158 -6.46 -0.64 -2.19
N ALA A 159 -6.14 0.63 -2.38
CA ALA A 159 -5.69 1.14 -3.68
C ALA A 159 -4.33 0.56 -4.10
N LEU A 160 -3.40 0.38 -3.17
CA LEU A 160 -2.13 -0.33 -3.42
C LEU A 160 -2.38 -1.79 -3.80
N MET A 161 -3.21 -2.49 -3.02
CA MET A 161 -3.49 -3.91 -3.22
C MET A 161 -4.22 -4.20 -4.53
N ALA A 162 -4.94 -3.23 -5.10
CA ALA A 162 -5.49 -3.35 -6.46
C ALA A 162 -4.41 -3.49 -7.54
N THR A 163 -3.14 -3.19 -7.23
CA THR A 163 -1.99 -3.35 -8.13
C THR A 163 -1.14 -4.59 -7.82
N TYR A 164 -1.46 -5.34 -6.76
CA TYR A 164 -0.73 -6.56 -6.40
C TYR A 164 -1.01 -7.66 -7.43
N ASP A 165 0.01 -8.07 -8.17
CA ASP A 165 -0.14 -9.17 -9.11
C ASP A 165 -0.06 -10.49 -8.34
N ARG A 166 -1.21 -11.13 -8.15
CA ARG A 166 -1.30 -12.45 -7.52
C ARG A 166 -0.63 -13.55 -8.34
N GLY A 167 -0.49 -13.38 -9.65
CA GLY A 167 0.16 -14.32 -10.55
C GLY A 167 1.63 -14.49 -10.19
N SER A 168 2.38 -13.40 -10.23
CA SER A 168 3.77 -13.36 -9.74
C SER A 168 3.87 -13.38 -8.21
N GLY A 169 2.91 -12.83 -7.48
CA GLY A 169 2.97 -12.66 -6.02
C GLY A 169 3.78 -11.44 -5.60
N LYS A 170 3.83 -10.38 -6.43
CA LYS A 170 4.56 -9.16 -6.10
C LYS A 170 3.92 -7.92 -6.72
N PHE A 171 4.36 -6.76 -6.27
CA PHE A 171 4.07 -5.49 -6.92
C PHE A 171 5.05 -5.21 -8.08
N ALA A 172 4.89 -4.07 -8.73
CA ALA A 172 5.83 -3.63 -9.78
C ALA A 172 7.24 -3.37 -9.19
N GLY A 173 8.28 -3.77 -9.93
CA GLY A 173 9.68 -3.73 -9.49
C GLY A 173 10.06 -4.82 -8.47
N TRP A 174 11.36 -4.94 -8.16
CA TRP A 174 11.87 -5.91 -7.19
C TRP A 174 11.91 -5.29 -5.78
N TRP A 175 12.88 -4.41 -5.50
CA TRP A 175 12.97 -3.74 -4.20
C TRP A 175 11.75 -2.87 -3.88
N THR A 176 11.13 -2.23 -4.88
CA THR A 176 9.88 -1.47 -4.70
C THR A 176 8.68 -2.35 -4.35
N SER A 177 8.76 -3.67 -4.58
CA SER A 177 7.78 -4.61 -4.06
C SER A 177 8.01 -4.90 -2.58
N ALA A 178 9.25 -4.86 -2.09
CA ALA A 178 9.55 -5.03 -0.68
C ALA A 178 9.05 -3.84 0.15
N THR A 179 9.25 -2.61 -0.32
CA THR A 179 8.69 -1.40 0.33
C THR A 179 7.16 -1.38 0.27
N ALA A 180 6.55 -1.74 -0.87
CA ALA A 180 5.10 -1.89 -0.95
C ALA A 180 4.56 -2.94 0.04
N LEU A 181 5.21 -4.11 0.14
CA LEU A 181 4.83 -5.15 1.08
C LEU A 181 5.00 -4.71 2.54
N THR A 182 6.05 -3.96 2.84
CA THR A 182 6.26 -3.37 4.18
C THR A 182 5.14 -2.39 4.51
N SER A 183 4.74 -1.54 3.57
CA SER A 183 3.64 -0.58 3.73
C SER A 183 2.30 -1.29 4.03
N VAL A 184 2.07 -2.45 3.41
CA VAL A 184 0.90 -3.31 3.70
C VAL A 184 1.01 -3.94 5.09
N ALA A 185 2.18 -4.47 5.47
CA ALA A 185 2.40 -5.02 6.81
C ALA A 185 2.18 -3.97 7.90
N ASP A 186 2.73 -2.76 7.73
CA ASP A 186 2.50 -1.64 8.64
C ASP A 186 1.03 -1.23 8.69
N ASN A 187 0.34 -1.22 7.55
CA ASN A 187 -1.09 -0.91 7.56
C ASN A 187 -1.90 -1.97 8.32
N ILE A 188 -1.58 -3.26 8.18
CA ILE A 188 -2.19 -4.34 8.97
C ILE A 188 -1.97 -4.10 10.47
N ARG A 189 -0.74 -3.71 10.86
CA ARG A 189 -0.38 -3.42 12.25
C ARG A 189 -1.14 -2.22 12.82
N VAL A 190 -1.19 -1.11 12.07
CA VAL A 190 -1.76 0.17 12.51
C VAL A 190 -3.29 0.12 12.53
N SER A 191 -3.90 -0.37 11.45
CA SER A 191 -5.36 -0.37 11.29
C SER A 191 -6.06 -1.60 11.85
N GLY A 192 -5.31 -2.69 12.06
CA GLY A 192 -5.87 -4.01 12.37
C GLY A 192 -6.55 -4.71 11.18
N MET A 193 -6.48 -4.16 9.95
CA MET A 193 -7.13 -4.74 8.76
C MET A 193 -6.47 -6.06 8.34
N PRO A 194 -7.12 -7.23 8.48
CA PRO A 194 -6.48 -8.52 8.18
C PRO A 194 -6.55 -8.90 6.70
N SER A 195 -7.37 -8.20 5.90
CA SER A 195 -7.81 -8.58 4.56
C SER A 195 -6.66 -8.80 3.56
N TYR A 196 -5.51 -8.15 3.76
CA TYR A 196 -4.35 -8.22 2.86
C TYR A 196 -3.18 -9.03 3.40
N LYS A 197 -3.33 -9.67 4.57
CA LYS A 197 -2.28 -10.49 5.18
C LYS A 197 -1.80 -11.63 4.29
N TYR A 198 -2.66 -12.13 3.38
CA TYR A 198 -2.30 -13.17 2.41
C TYR A 198 -1.17 -12.75 1.45
N ALA A 199 -0.96 -11.45 1.24
CA ALA A 199 0.10 -10.96 0.37
C ALA A 199 1.48 -11.38 0.90
N LEU A 200 1.67 -11.34 2.23
CA LEU A 200 2.91 -11.72 2.89
C LEU A 200 3.31 -13.17 2.58
N SER A 201 2.38 -14.11 2.75
CA SER A 201 2.64 -15.54 2.47
C SER A 201 2.77 -15.81 0.98
N THR A 202 1.91 -15.21 0.15
CA THR A 202 1.93 -15.38 -1.30
C THR A 202 3.24 -14.88 -1.91
N THR A 203 3.71 -13.71 -1.49
CA THR A 203 5.00 -13.17 -1.95
C THR A 203 6.14 -14.08 -1.52
N TRP A 204 6.19 -14.48 -0.25
CA TRP A 204 7.24 -15.38 0.23
C TRP A 204 7.30 -16.69 -0.57
N GLU A 205 6.15 -17.34 -0.77
CA GLU A 205 6.08 -18.63 -1.46
C GLU A 205 6.50 -18.54 -2.93
N LYS A 206 6.10 -17.48 -3.63
CA LYS A 206 6.34 -17.34 -5.08
C LYS A 206 7.69 -16.73 -5.43
N GLN A 207 8.23 -15.86 -4.58
CA GLN A 207 9.42 -15.08 -4.89
C GLN A 207 10.70 -15.58 -4.19
N ARG A 208 10.61 -16.56 -3.27
CA ARG A 208 11.80 -17.11 -2.58
C ARG A 208 12.88 -17.66 -3.52
N GLY A 209 12.50 -18.11 -4.72
CA GLY A 209 13.45 -18.62 -5.73
C GLY A 209 13.93 -17.58 -6.75
N ALA A 210 13.48 -16.33 -6.65
CA ALA A 210 13.86 -15.27 -7.58
C ALA A 210 15.22 -14.64 -7.20
N GLU A 211 15.84 -13.94 -8.16
CA GLU A 211 17.13 -13.25 -8.00
C GLU A 211 18.23 -14.17 -7.44
N GLY A 212 18.87 -13.80 -6.32
CA GLY A 212 19.89 -14.61 -5.65
C GLY A 212 19.32 -15.76 -4.81
N GLY A 213 17.99 -15.89 -4.72
CA GLY A 213 17.30 -16.82 -3.84
C GLY A 213 17.23 -16.31 -2.40
N ASP A 214 16.22 -16.78 -1.67
CA ASP A 214 15.92 -16.34 -0.30
C ASP A 214 15.81 -14.81 -0.15
N PHE A 215 15.40 -14.11 -1.23
CA PHE A 215 15.28 -12.65 -1.32
C PHE A 215 16.60 -11.84 -1.34
N THR A 216 17.73 -12.54 -1.41
CA THR A 216 19.04 -11.91 -1.64
C THR A 216 19.17 -11.39 -3.08
N ASN A 217 19.98 -10.35 -3.28
CA ASN A 217 20.24 -9.74 -4.58
C ASN A 217 21.73 -9.33 -4.71
N SER A 218 22.17 -9.11 -5.95
CA SER A 218 23.47 -8.49 -6.25
C SER A 218 23.58 -7.05 -5.77
N TYR A 219 22.47 -6.32 -5.68
CA TYR A 219 22.35 -5.03 -5.02
C TYR A 219 21.98 -5.27 -3.56
N LEU A 220 22.78 -4.77 -2.62
CA LEU A 220 22.63 -5.10 -1.20
C LEU A 220 21.58 -4.26 -0.50
N ASP A 221 21.31 -3.05 -1.00
CA ASP A 221 20.11 -2.30 -0.66
C ASP A 221 18.83 -3.05 -1.01
N ASP A 222 18.72 -3.65 -2.21
CA ASP A 222 17.57 -4.50 -2.58
C ASP A 222 17.35 -5.63 -1.55
N THR A 223 18.44 -6.25 -1.08
CA THR A 223 18.39 -7.28 -0.02
C THR A 223 17.94 -6.69 1.31
N GLY A 224 18.45 -5.52 1.69
CA GLY A 224 18.07 -4.83 2.92
C GLY A 224 16.58 -4.46 2.96
N TRP A 225 16.01 -4.02 1.83
CA TRP A 225 14.58 -3.73 1.71
C TRP A 225 13.72 -4.97 1.95
N TRP A 226 14.11 -6.13 1.40
CA TRP A 226 13.41 -7.38 1.66
C TRP A 226 13.57 -7.86 3.10
N GLY A 227 14.77 -7.75 3.67
CA GLY A 227 14.99 -8.10 5.06
C GLY A 227 14.05 -7.34 6.01
N LEU A 228 13.88 -6.03 5.80
CA LEU A 228 12.94 -5.22 6.58
C LEU A 228 11.47 -5.58 6.31
N ALA A 229 11.12 -5.92 5.06
CA ALA A 229 9.77 -6.42 4.75
C ALA A 229 9.45 -7.71 5.51
N TRP A 230 10.45 -8.59 5.70
CA TRP A 230 10.29 -9.84 6.44
C TRP A 230 10.27 -9.65 7.95
N VAL A 231 11.00 -8.66 8.48
CA VAL A 231 10.82 -8.21 9.87
C VAL A 231 9.38 -7.72 10.08
N ALA A 232 8.88 -6.84 9.22
CA ALA A 232 7.51 -6.34 9.32
C ALA A 232 6.45 -7.46 9.18
N ALA A 233 6.69 -8.43 8.29
CA ALA A 233 5.83 -9.61 8.16
C ALA A 233 5.83 -10.48 9.43
N TYR A 234 6.99 -10.66 10.06
CA TYR A 234 7.09 -11.37 11.35
C TYR A 234 6.30 -10.64 12.44
N ASP A 235 6.37 -9.32 12.52
CA ASP A 235 5.70 -8.55 13.56
C ASP A 235 4.17 -8.69 13.53
N VAL A 236 3.58 -8.91 12.35
CA VAL A 236 2.12 -9.05 12.18
C VAL A 236 1.63 -10.50 12.08
N THR A 237 2.53 -11.46 11.84
CA THR A 237 2.17 -12.89 11.68
C THR A 237 2.67 -13.79 12.80
N HIS A 238 3.80 -13.41 13.41
CA HIS A 238 4.64 -14.24 14.28
C HIS A 238 5.09 -15.56 13.64
N GLU A 239 5.10 -15.64 12.30
CA GLU A 239 5.60 -16.82 11.59
C GLU A 239 7.13 -16.76 11.46
N GLN A 240 7.80 -17.73 12.10
CA GLN A 240 9.27 -17.78 12.17
C GLN A 240 9.97 -17.77 10.80
N ARG A 241 9.33 -18.29 9.75
CA ARG A 241 9.90 -18.30 8.39
C ARG A 241 10.29 -16.91 7.89
N TYR A 242 9.58 -15.86 8.30
CA TYR A 242 9.89 -14.50 7.89
C TYR A 242 11.12 -13.98 8.63
N LEU A 243 11.19 -14.17 9.95
CA LEU A 243 12.36 -13.77 10.72
C LEU A 243 13.62 -14.53 10.28
N ASP A 244 13.50 -15.82 9.95
CA ASP A 244 14.59 -16.62 9.40
C ASP A 244 15.06 -16.11 8.02
N THR A 245 14.14 -15.64 7.17
CA THR A 245 14.51 -15.00 5.89
C THR A 245 15.21 -13.66 6.13
N ALA A 246 14.70 -12.80 7.02
CA ALA A 246 15.34 -11.53 7.36
C ALA A 246 16.79 -11.70 7.87
N ARG A 247 17.05 -12.78 8.63
CA ARG A 247 18.39 -13.16 9.08
C ARG A 247 19.33 -13.48 7.92
N LYS A 248 18.85 -14.26 6.93
CA LYS A 248 19.63 -14.56 5.71
C LYS A 248 19.99 -13.29 4.94
N ASP A 249 19.04 -12.37 4.81
CA ASP A 249 19.25 -11.09 4.15
C ASP A 249 20.31 -10.24 4.87
N ALA A 250 20.24 -10.15 6.20
CA ALA A 250 21.24 -9.46 7.01
C ALA A 250 22.63 -10.10 6.94
N ASP A 251 22.69 -11.44 6.95
CA ASP A 251 23.94 -12.19 6.81
C ASP A 251 24.55 -12.05 5.41
N HIS A 252 23.71 -11.99 4.36
CA HIS A 252 24.15 -11.70 3.00
C HIS A 252 24.76 -10.31 2.91
N MET A 253 24.09 -9.27 3.41
CA MET A 253 24.65 -7.92 3.44
C MET A 253 25.97 -7.86 4.24
N ALA A 254 26.03 -8.55 5.39
CA ALA A 254 27.22 -8.59 6.24
C ALA A 254 28.44 -9.22 5.53
N ALA A 255 28.22 -10.18 4.62
CA ALA A 255 29.30 -10.81 3.85
C ALA A 255 30.03 -9.82 2.92
N TYR A 256 29.45 -8.65 2.68
CA TYR A 256 30.00 -7.58 1.85
C TYR A 256 30.31 -6.31 2.64
N TRP A 257 30.36 -6.43 3.98
CA TRP A 257 31.09 -5.46 4.78
C TRP A 257 32.58 -5.54 4.45
N THR A 258 33.22 -4.39 4.15
CA THR A 258 34.65 -4.36 3.80
C THR A 258 35.41 -3.30 4.58
N GLY A 259 36.72 -3.48 4.76
CA GLY A 259 37.57 -2.50 5.45
C GLY A 259 37.86 -1.22 4.66
N THR A 260 37.45 -1.14 3.39
CA THR A 260 37.58 0.06 2.56
C THR A 260 36.80 1.21 3.21
N CYS A 261 37.41 2.40 3.28
CA CYS A 261 36.83 3.55 4.00
C CYS A 261 36.53 3.28 5.49
N GLY A 262 37.30 2.37 6.10
CA GLY A 262 37.19 2.07 7.53
C GLY A 262 36.01 1.16 7.90
N GLY A 263 35.23 0.68 6.93
CA GLY A 263 34.05 -0.15 7.19
C GLY A 263 32.92 0.03 6.17
N GLY A 264 31.71 -0.29 6.60
CA GLY A 264 30.48 -0.21 5.84
C GLY A 264 30.27 -1.38 4.89
N VAL A 265 29.06 -1.53 4.42
CA VAL A 265 28.62 -2.45 3.36
C VAL A 265 28.73 -1.76 2.00
N GLN A 266 29.25 -2.46 1.00
CA GLN A 266 29.27 -1.95 -0.39
C GLN A 266 27.89 -2.05 -1.04
N TRP A 267 27.59 -1.19 -2.02
CA TRP A 267 26.27 -1.11 -2.64
C TRP A 267 25.89 -2.38 -3.40
N ALA A 268 26.83 -2.97 -4.14
CA ALA A 268 26.59 -4.20 -4.89
C ALA A 268 27.74 -5.19 -4.72
N THR A 269 27.47 -6.47 -4.98
CA THR A 269 28.44 -7.56 -4.79
C THR A 269 29.70 -7.42 -5.67
N ASP A 270 29.60 -6.69 -6.78
CA ASP A 270 30.67 -6.42 -7.75
C ASP A 270 31.09 -4.94 -7.84
N LYS A 271 30.45 -4.03 -7.07
CA LYS A 271 30.75 -2.59 -7.07
C LYS A 271 31.17 -2.14 -5.68
N PRO A 272 32.45 -1.78 -5.46
CA PRO A 272 32.96 -1.36 -4.15
C PRO A 272 32.56 0.07 -3.76
N TYR A 273 31.39 0.54 -4.20
CA TYR A 273 30.85 1.85 -3.86
C TYR A 273 30.17 1.80 -2.48
N LYS A 274 30.43 2.78 -1.62
CA LYS A 274 29.76 2.91 -0.31
C LYS A 274 28.70 4.01 -0.41
N ASN A 275 27.43 3.62 -0.49
CA ASN A 275 26.32 4.56 -0.46
C ASN A 275 25.60 4.53 0.90
N ALA A 276 24.89 5.61 1.18
CA ALA A 276 24.15 5.79 2.42
C ALA A 276 23.06 4.72 2.57
N ILE A 277 22.22 4.54 1.55
CA ILE A 277 21.04 3.66 1.67
C ILE A 277 21.37 2.22 2.07
N THR A 278 22.38 1.58 1.47
CA THR A 278 22.73 0.20 1.82
C THR A 278 23.14 0.08 3.28
N ASN A 279 23.86 1.08 3.79
CA ASN A 279 24.38 1.11 5.15
C ASN A 279 23.29 1.46 6.18
N GLU A 280 22.36 2.37 5.83
CA GLU A 280 21.18 2.68 6.65
C GLU A 280 20.25 1.47 6.79
N LEU A 281 20.01 0.74 5.70
CA LEU A 281 19.23 -0.50 5.72
C LEU A 281 19.93 -1.59 6.54
N TYR A 282 21.26 -1.68 6.44
CA TYR A 282 22.04 -2.61 7.25
C TYR A 282 21.93 -2.29 8.73
N LEU A 283 22.04 -1.01 9.12
CA LEU A 283 21.83 -0.55 10.48
C LEU A 283 20.46 -0.97 11.00
N GLN A 284 19.41 -0.59 10.25
CA GLN A 284 18.02 -0.82 10.66
C GLN A 284 17.71 -2.31 10.77
N LEU A 285 18.12 -3.11 9.77
CA LEU A 285 17.82 -4.54 9.75
C LEU A 285 18.51 -5.28 10.90
N ASN A 286 19.78 -5.00 11.16
CA ASN A 286 20.51 -5.66 12.26
C ASN A 286 19.95 -5.26 13.63
N ALA A 287 19.63 -3.98 13.84
CA ALA A 287 19.02 -3.52 15.09
C ALA A 287 17.63 -4.15 15.29
N ALA A 288 16.81 -4.20 14.23
CA ALA A 288 15.48 -4.77 14.30
C ALA A 288 15.51 -6.30 14.54
N LEU A 289 16.45 -7.02 13.94
CA LEU A 289 16.66 -8.45 14.19
C LEU A 289 17.04 -8.73 15.64
N HIS A 290 17.95 -7.95 16.20
CA HIS A 290 18.34 -8.10 17.61
C HIS A 290 17.14 -7.97 18.55
N ASN A 291 16.29 -6.96 18.33
CA ASN A 291 15.09 -6.72 19.14
C ASN A 291 14.05 -7.86 19.09
N ARG A 292 14.20 -8.82 18.16
CA ARG A 292 13.27 -9.93 17.93
C ARG A 292 13.89 -11.31 18.15
N LEU A 293 15.15 -11.36 18.58
CA LEU A 293 15.89 -12.60 18.80
C LEU A 293 16.42 -12.68 20.23
N ASP A 294 15.94 -13.68 20.97
CA ASP A 294 16.38 -13.91 22.34
C ASP A 294 17.90 -14.18 22.41
N ASN A 295 18.58 -13.45 23.29
CA ASN A 295 20.03 -13.57 23.54
C ASN A 295 20.90 -13.35 22.29
N ASP A 296 20.39 -12.68 21.25
CA ASP A 296 21.24 -12.29 20.13
C ASP A 296 22.33 -11.32 20.60
N THR A 297 23.54 -11.52 20.10
CA THR A 297 24.66 -10.58 20.26
C THR A 297 25.31 -10.24 18.92
N THR A 298 24.98 -10.98 17.86
CA THR A 298 25.62 -10.85 16.56
C THR A 298 25.06 -9.65 15.82
N TYR A 299 23.72 -9.57 15.72
CA TYR A 299 23.08 -8.46 15.01
C TYR A 299 23.21 -7.15 15.81
N LEU A 300 23.16 -7.22 17.15
CA LEU A 300 23.49 -6.05 17.99
C LEU A 300 24.88 -5.48 17.69
N LYS A 301 25.91 -6.34 17.67
CA LYS A 301 27.28 -5.90 17.41
C LYS A 301 27.40 -5.27 16.03
N ARG A 302 26.77 -5.85 15.01
CA ARG A 302 26.75 -5.32 13.64
C ARG A 302 26.07 -3.96 13.57
N ALA A 303 24.93 -3.78 14.24
CA ALA A 303 24.24 -2.49 14.28
C ALA A 303 25.05 -1.40 14.99
N GLN A 304 25.73 -1.74 16.10
CA GLN A 304 26.64 -0.82 16.80
C GLN A 304 27.85 -0.43 15.94
N ASP A 305 28.46 -1.40 15.25
CA ASP A 305 29.60 -1.17 14.35
C ASP A 305 29.20 -0.32 13.15
N GLU A 306 28.05 -0.62 12.54
CA GLU A 306 27.48 0.16 11.45
C GLU A 306 27.23 1.59 11.88
N TRP A 307 26.54 1.84 13.00
CA TRP A 307 26.27 3.21 13.43
C TRP A 307 27.57 3.98 13.74
N SER A 308 28.52 3.33 14.41
CA SER A 308 29.84 3.92 14.70
C SER A 308 30.56 4.32 13.41
N TRP A 309 30.55 3.44 12.40
CA TRP A 309 31.12 3.73 11.09
C TRP A 309 30.34 4.82 10.36
N PHE A 310 29.01 4.73 10.26
CA PHE A 310 28.15 5.66 9.53
C PHE A 310 28.34 7.09 10.04
N LYS A 311 28.33 7.28 11.37
CA LYS A 311 28.56 8.57 12.03
C LYS A 311 29.96 9.14 11.75
N GLY A 312 30.97 8.28 11.60
CA GLY A 312 32.36 8.66 11.32
C GLY A 312 32.74 8.71 9.83
N SER A 313 31.90 8.19 8.94
CA SER A 313 32.17 8.02 7.51
C SER A 313 32.26 9.34 6.73
N GLY A 314 31.60 10.38 7.26
CA GLY A 314 31.41 11.66 6.59
C GLY A 314 30.14 11.76 5.74
N LEU A 315 29.30 10.70 5.64
CA LEU A 315 28.03 10.73 4.88
C LEU A 315 27.06 11.79 5.41
N ILE A 316 27.00 12.00 6.72
CA ILE A 316 26.29 13.11 7.36
C ILE A 316 27.10 14.39 7.13
N ASN A 317 26.55 15.31 6.34
CA ASN A 317 27.21 16.58 6.03
C ASN A 317 27.05 17.63 7.14
N SER A 318 27.67 18.79 6.93
CA SER A 318 27.64 19.91 7.88
C SER A 318 26.26 20.53 8.10
N GLY A 319 25.29 20.24 7.24
CA GLY A 319 23.89 20.63 7.39
C GLY A 319 23.04 19.57 8.09
N HIS A 320 23.65 18.51 8.63
CA HIS A 320 22.94 17.38 9.24
C HIS A 320 21.95 16.68 8.30
N THR A 321 22.28 16.68 7.00
CA THR A 321 21.61 15.86 5.98
C THR A 321 22.62 14.86 5.41
N ILE A 322 22.13 13.80 4.77
CA ILE A 322 22.93 12.67 4.32
C ILE A 322 23.06 12.70 2.80
N ASN A 323 24.30 12.82 2.31
CA ASN A 323 24.60 12.70 0.89
C ASN A 323 24.62 11.23 0.45
N ASP A 324 24.48 10.99 -0.84
CA ASP A 324 24.30 9.67 -1.44
C ASP A 324 25.40 8.65 -1.10
N GLY A 325 26.66 9.06 -0.97
CA GLY A 325 27.74 8.09 -0.76
C GLY A 325 29.14 8.68 -0.58
N LEU A 326 30.14 7.79 -0.68
CA LEU A 326 31.55 8.13 -0.57
C LEU A 326 32.26 7.95 -1.92
N LYS A 327 33.20 8.84 -2.22
CA LYS A 327 34.15 8.70 -3.34
C LYS A 327 35.15 7.58 -3.04
N ASP A 328 35.90 7.14 -4.05
CA ASP A 328 37.03 6.21 -3.89
C ASP A 328 38.09 6.71 -2.90
N SER A 329 38.18 8.04 -2.70
CA SER A 329 39.06 8.66 -1.70
C SER A 329 38.49 8.63 -0.27
N CYS A 330 37.37 7.95 -0.04
CA CYS A 330 36.65 7.87 1.22
C CYS A 330 36.19 9.23 1.78
N ALA A 331 36.04 10.22 0.91
CA ALA A 331 35.41 11.49 1.23
C ALA A 331 33.93 11.44 0.82
N ASN A 332 33.07 12.17 1.53
CA ASN A 332 31.70 12.40 1.12
C ASN A 332 31.64 12.87 -0.36
N ASN A 333 30.74 12.29 -1.15
CA ASN A 333 30.62 12.61 -2.56
C ASN A 333 30.08 14.03 -2.81
N GLY A 334 29.30 14.58 -1.87
CA GLY A 334 28.60 15.85 -2.00
C GLY A 334 27.39 15.79 -2.93
N ASP A 335 26.96 14.58 -3.30
CA ASP A 335 25.87 14.37 -4.26
C ASP A 335 24.49 14.57 -3.60
N THR A 336 23.42 14.27 -4.32
CA THR A 336 22.04 14.52 -3.90
C THR A 336 21.74 14.01 -2.48
N THR A 337 21.04 14.84 -1.71
CA THR A 337 20.45 14.45 -0.42
C THR A 337 19.04 13.92 -0.67
N TRP A 338 18.94 12.65 -1.05
CA TRP A 338 17.66 11.99 -1.33
C TRP A 338 16.81 11.84 -0.07
N THR A 339 15.49 11.91 -0.20
CA THR A 339 14.57 11.89 0.96
C THR A 339 14.71 10.62 1.81
N TYR A 340 14.80 9.43 1.19
CA TYR A 340 14.92 8.15 1.90
C TYR A 340 16.17 8.03 2.80
N ASN A 341 17.33 8.56 2.38
CA ASN A 341 18.56 8.58 3.17
C ASN A 341 18.40 9.41 4.44
N GLN A 342 17.40 10.28 4.50
CA GLN A 342 17.13 11.09 5.70
C GLN A 342 16.21 10.38 6.68
N GLY A 343 15.53 9.30 6.27
CA GLY A 343 14.51 8.64 7.10
C GLY A 343 14.85 7.21 7.50
N VAL A 344 15.47 6.42 6.64
CA VAL A 344 15.84 5.02 6.98
C VAL A 344 16.81 5.00 8.16
N VAL A 345 17.78 5.93 8.18
CA VAL A 345 18.66 6.13 9.34
C VAL A 345 17.91 6.43 10.65
N LEU A 346 16.78 7.15 10.59
CA LEU A 346 16.00 7.49 11.80
C LEU A 346 15.35 6.24 12.40
N ALA A 347 14.80 5.37 11.54
CA ALA A 347 14.28 4.08 11.95
C ALA A 347 15.39 3.18 12.52
N GLY A 348 16.57 3.18 11.90
CA GLY A 348 17.71 2.41 12.38
C GLY A 348 18.20 2.86 13.76
N LEU A 349 18.27 4.16 14.00
CA LEU A 349 18.63 4.71 15.30
C LEU A 349 17.57 4.45 16.38
N ALA A 350 16.28 4.52 16.01
CA ALA A 350 15.18 4.15 16.89
C ALA A 350 15.24 2.66 17.29
N GLU A 351 15.45 1.74 16.34
CA GLU A 351 15.63 0.31 16.63
C GLU A 351 16.89 0.05 17.47
N LEU A 352 18.00 0.74 17.20
CA LEU A 352 19.23 0.58 17.98
C LEU A 352 19.09 1.16 19.40
N HIS A 353 18.29 2.22 19.57
CA HIS A 353 17.91 2.72 20.89
C HIS A 353 17.12 1.66 21.67
N ARG A 354 16.09 1.05 21.07
CA ARG A 354 15.34 -0.05 21.70
C ARG A 354 16.25 -1.20 22.12
N ALA A 355 17.26 -1.51 21.31
CA ALA A 355 18.22 -2.57 21.55
C ALA A 355 19.19 -2.29 22.71
N THR A 356 19.53 -1.03 22.97
CA THR A 356 20.65 -0.66 23.87
C THR A 356 20.24 0.18 25.07
N GLY A 357 19.13 0.89 24.99
CA GLY A 357 18.73 1.94 25.94
C GLY A 357 19.58 3.22 25.87
N ASP A 358 20.42 3.39 24.84
CA ASP A 358 21.28 4.58 24.71
C ASP A 358 20.52 5.79 24.16
N ALA A 359 20.19 6.74 25.04
CA ALA A 359 19.49 7.97 24.68
C ALA A 359 20.24 8.84 23.65
N GLY A 360 21.58 8.73 23.55
CA GLY A 360 22.37 9.48 22.57
C GLY A 360 22.07 9.12 21.12
N LEU A 361 21.45 7.96 20.88
CA LEU A 361 20.94 7.55 19.57
C LEU A 361 19.71 8.38 19.17
N LEU A 362 18.79 8.62 20.11
CA LEU A 362 17.62 9.47 19.88
C LEU A 362 18.00 10.94 19.74
N ASP A 363 19.03 11.42 20.47
CA ASP A 363 19.58 12.77 20.27
C ASP A 363 20.15 12.96 18.86
N SER A 364 20.87 11.95 18.37
CA SER A 364 21.42 11.95 17.01
C SER A 364 20.29 11.91 15.96
N ALA A 365 19.28 11.04 16.16
CA ALA A 365 18.14 10.94 15.28
C ALA A 365 17.32 12.24 15.25
N ARG A 366 17.12 12.90 16.41
CA ARG A 366 16.44 14.19 16.49
C ARG A 366 17.18 15.27 15.70
N THR A 367 18.50 15.33 15.81
CA THR A 367 19.32 16.29 15.04
C THR A 367 19.12 16.13 13.52
N LEU A 368 19.09 14.89 13.03
CA LEU A 368 18.89 14.58 11.61
C LEU A 368 17.43 14.86 11.15
N ALA A 369 16.46 14.52 11.99
CA ALA A 369 15.05 14.75 11.70
C ALA A 369 14.68 16.24 11.73
N ASP A 370 15.20 17.03 12.68
CA ASP A 370 15.04 18.48 12.71
C ASP A 370 15.62 19.13 11.45
N ALA A 371 16.81 18.71 11.00
CA ALA A 371 17.43 19.22 9.79
C ALA A 371 16.64 18.88 8.53
N SER A 372 16.19 17.63 8.39
CA SER A 372 15.45 17.18 7.20
C SER A 372 14.04 17.78 7.12
N THR A 373 13.30 17.85 8.23
CA THR A 373 11.92 18.40 8.27
C THR A 373 11.87 19.92 8.10
N SER A 374 12.94 20.64 8.46
CA SER A 374 13.05 22.10 8.28
C SER A 374 13.81 22.52 7.01
N SER A 375 14.38 21.57 6.27
CA SER A 375 15.10 21.85 5.03
C SER A 375 14.17 22.41 3.95
N GLY A 376 14.40 23.66 3.53
CA GLY A 376 13.68 24.25 2.39
C GLY A 376 13.98 23.58 1.04
N TYR A 377 15.05 22.77 0.96
CA TYR A 377 15.38 21.98 -0.21
C TYR A 377 14.52 20.70 -0.31
N LEU A 378 14.30 20.02 0.82
CA LEU A 378 13.45 18.82 0.89
C LEU A 378 11.98 19.14 1.11
N ASN A 379 11.67 20.35 1.58
CA ASN A 379 10.32 20.81 1.88
C ASN A 379 10.00 22.16 1.20
N PRO A 380 10.17 22.30 -0.12
CA PRO A 380 9.81 23.52 -0.82
C PRO A 380 8.32 23.82 -0.61
N GLY A 381 8.01 25.01 -0.08
CA GLY A 381 6.64 25.37 0.27
C GLY A 381 6.03 24.60 1.44
N GLY A 382 6.85 23.86 2.20
CA GLY A 382 6.43 23.11 3.40
C GLY A 382 5.92 21.69 3.15
N THR A 383 6.00 21.19 1.92
CA THR A 383 5.60 19.82 1.55
C THR A 383 6.83 19.03 1.12
N LEU A 384 6.94 17.79 1.59
CA LEU A 384 8.06 16.91 1.24
C LEU A 384 8.11 16.69 -0.26
N HIS A 385 9.27 16.96 -0.84
CA HIS A 385 9.55 16.92 -2.25
C HIS A 385 10.81 16.12 -2.50
N GLU A 386 10.80 15.33 -3.57
CA GLU A 386 12.00 14.63 -4.00
C GLU A 386 12.85 15.60 -4.87
N PRO A 387 14.11 15.90 -4.50
CA PRO A 387 15.08 16.65 -5.32
C PRO A 387 15.01 16.52 -6.85
N TYR A 388 14.60 15.36 -7.35
CA TYR A 388 14.24 15.15 -8.74
C TYR A 388 12.91 14.38 -8.83
N GLU A 389 11.82 15.13 -8.99
CA GLU A 389 10.45 14.60 -9.07
C GLU A 389 9.84 14.92 -10.45
N PRO A 390 10.23 14.23 -11.54
CA PRO A 390 9.76 14.54 -12.88
C PRO A 390 8.34 14.02 -13.12
N ASP A 391 7.59 14.73 -13.97
CA ASP A 391 6.35 14.20 -14.56
C ASP A 391 6.63 13.07 -15.56
N GLY A 392 5.63 12.21 -15.75
CA GLY A 392 5.64 11.21 -16.83
C GLY A 392 6.40 9.91 -16.52
N THR A 393 6.86 9.69 -15.28
CA THR A 393 7.46 8.41 -14.84
C THR A 393 6.44 7.29 -14.71
N GLY A 394 5.14 7.61 -14.68
CA GLY A 394 4.09 6.66 -14.36
C GLY A 394 4.23 6.05 -12.95
N CYS A 395 4.92 6.74 -12.03
CA CYS A 395 5.19 6.25 -10.68
C CYS A 395 5.99 4.94 -10.63
N THR A 396 6.93 4.78 -11.57
CA THR A 396 7.79 3.59 -11.72
C THR A 396 9.27 3.88 -11.54
N SER A 397 9.66 5.14 -11.32
CA SER A 397 11.03 5.50 -11.02
C SER A 397 11.37 5.14 -9.57
N ASN A 398 12.65 4.96 -9.27
CA ASN A 398 13.08 4.72 -7.89
C ASN A 398 12.70 5.88 -6.96
N GLY A 399 12.80 7.13 -7.45
CA GLY A 399 12.49 8.34 -6.68
C GLY A 399 11.05 8.40 -6.17
N ASP A 400 10.11 7.80 -6.89
CA ASP A 400 8.68 7.76 -6.52
C ASP A 400 8.44 7.02 -5.18
N SER A 401 9.39 6.17 -4.76
CA SER A 401 9.34 5.36 -3.53
C SER A 401 10.04 6.00 -2.33
N PHE A 402 10.87 7.03 -2.54
CA PHE A 402 11.80 7.51 -1.50
C PHE A 402 11.11 8.26 -0.36
N LYS A 403 10.09 9.07 -0.69
CA LYS A 403 9.31 9.81 0.31
C LYS A 403 8.56 8.90 1.29
N GLY A 404 8.14 7.71 0.83
CA GLY A 404 7.54 6.70 1.69
C GLY A 404 8.48 6.22 2.79
N ALA A 405 9.68 5.77 2.39
CA ALA A 405 10.71 5.35 3.33
C ALA A 405 11.08 6.48 4.32
N TYR A 406 11.11 7.73 3.85
CA TYR A 406 11.30 8.88 4.73
C TYR A 406 10.19 8.99 5.79
N ALA A 407 8.94 9.04 5.37
CA ALA A 407 7.80 9.21 6.26
C ALA A 407 7.67 8.06 7.27
N ARG A 408 7.92 6.82 6.83
CA ARG A 408 7.96 5.64 7.70
C ARG A 408 9.02 5.79 8.79
N GLY A 409 10.25 6.15 8.42
CA GLY A 409 11.33 6.31 9.37
C GLY A 409 11.11 7.44 10.38
N LEU A 410 10.57 8.56 9.91
CA LEU A 410 10.20 9.69 10.78
C LEU A 410 9.08 9.29 11.76
N GLY A 411 8.07 8.55 11.31
CA GLY A 411 7.00 8.03 12.18
C GLY A 411 7.51 7.06 13.25
N ILE A 412 8.44 6.16 12.89
CA ILE A 412 9.08 5.25 13.85
C ILE A 412 9.84 6.04 14.93
N LEU A 413 10.61 7.07 14.53
CA LEU A 413 11.33 7.93 15.48
C LEU A 413 10.37 8.72 16.37
N ASP A 414 9.34 9.34 15.77
CA ASP A 414 8.36 10.14 16.50
C ASP A 414 7.71 9.35 17.62
N LYS A 415 7.41 8.07 17.39
CA LYS A 415 6.83 7.15 18.38
C LYS A 415 7.78 6.80 19.53
N GLU A 416 9.10 6.79 19.27
CA GLU A 416 10.11 6.55 20.31
C GLU A 416 10.39 7.79 21.17
N LEU A 417 10.01 8.98 20.69
CA LEU A 417 10.23 10.24 21.37
C LEU A 417 9.00 10.57 22.25
N PRO A 418 9.16 10.74 23.58
CA PRO A 418 8.03 10.97 24.49
C PRO A 418 7.18 12.22 24.17
N ASP A 419 7.75 13.21 23.49
CA ASP A 419 7.13 14.48 23.12
C ASP A 419 6.53 14.49 21.70
N HIS A 420 6.72 13.41 20.90
CA HIS A 420 6.19 13.28 19.53
C HIS A 420 6.35 14.55 18.68
N PRO A 421 7.58 15.10 18.53
CA PRO A 421 7.80 16.43 17.96
C PRO A 421 7.49 16.52 16.46
N TYR A 422 7.42 15.38 15.75
CA TYR A 422 7.23 15.31 14.31
C TYR A 422 5.80 14.96 13.90
N ARG A 423 4.92 14.62 14.86
CA ARG A 423 3.52 14.28 14.57
C ARG A 423 2.82 15.36 13.75
N ALA A 424 2.97 16.62 14.16
CA ALA A 424 2.35 17.74 13.46
C ALA A 424 2.88 17.90 12.02
N TYR A 425 4.13 17.51 11.75
CA TYR A 425 4.67 17.51 10.38
C TYR A 425 4.03 16.39 9.55
N LEU A 426 3.98 15.16 10.08
CA LEU A 426 3.36 14.01 9.41
C LEU A 426 1.88 14.27 9.09
N ASP A 427 1.12 14.80 10.04
CA ASP A 427 -0.30 15.15 9.86
C ASP A 427 -0.48 16.18 8.72
N ARG A 428 0.38 17.20 8.66
CA ARG A 428 0.33 18.21 7.57
C ARG A 428 0.67 17.61 6.20
N GLN A 429 1.64 16.71 6.12
CA GLN A 429 1.94 16.03 4.86
C GLN A 429 0.74 15.15 4.45
N ALA A 430 0.17 14.40 5.38
CA ALA A 430 -0.99 13.53 5.15
C ALA A 430 -2.23 14.32 4.70
N ASP A 431 -2.51 15.47 5.31
CA ASP A 431 -3.58 16.37 4.88
C ASP A 431 -3.33 16.95 3.48
N THR A 432 -2.09 17.31 3.18
CA THR A 432 -1.73 17.89 1.88
C THR A 432 -1.90 16.87 0.76
N VAL A 433 -1.33 15.67 0.90
CA VAL A 433 -1.42 14.62 -0.12
C VAL A 433 -2.87 14.18 -0.34
N TYR A 434 -3.66 14.07 0.75
CA TYR A 434 -5.07 13.72 0.68
C TYR A 434 -5.91 14.75 -0.09
N ALA A 435 -5.59 16.04 0.08
CA ALA A 435 -6.33 17.14 -0.53
C ALA A 435 -5.90 17.43 -1.97
N LYS A 436 -4.64 17.19 -2.34
CA LYS A 436 -4.04 17.72 -3.58
C LYS A 436 -3.50 16.70 -4.56
N ASP A 437 -3.21 15.48 -4.12
CA ASP A 437 -2.50 14.47 -4.91
C ASP A 437 -3.22 13.12 -4.89
N ARG A 438 -4.55 13.15 -4.97
CA ARG A 438 -5.41 11.96 -4.84
C ARG A 438 -6.55 11.99 -5.85
N ASP A 439 -6.90 10.83 -6.39
CA ASP A 439 -8.15 10.67 -7.15
C ASP A 439 -9.30 10.12 -6.29
N SER A 440 -10.47 9.87 -6.90
CA SER A 440 -11.66 9.38 -6.18
C SER A 440 -11.51 7.96 -5.61
N PHE A 441 -10.41 7.25 -5.92
CA PHE A 441 -10.13 5.88 -5.48
C PHE A 441 -9.02 5.79 -4.42
N ASP A 442 -8.59 6.92 -3.88
CA ASP A 442 -7.41 6.96 -3.00
C ASP A 442 -6.15 6.43 -3.69
N ARG A 443 -6.04 6.66 -5.01
CA ARG A 443 -4.78 6.53 -5.72
C ARG A 443 -4.03 7.84 -5.66
N TYR A 444 -2.75 7.77 -5.33
CA TYR A 444 -1.89 8.91 -5.10
C TYR A 444 -0.78 9.01 -6.16
N GLY A 445 -0.30 10.23 -6.37
CA GLY A 445 0.76 10.56 -7.30
C GLY A 445 2.10 10.84 -6.62
N PRO A 446 3.07 11.33 -7.40
CA PRO A 446 4.36 11.70 -6.87
C PRO A 446 4.25 13.06 -6.16
N HIS A 447 3.61 14.04 -6.77
CA HIS A 447 3.59 15.43 -6.30
C HIS A 447 2.63 15.66 -5.13
N TRP A 448 3.08 15.43 -3.90
CA TRP A 448 2.26 15.61 -2.70
C TRP A 448 1.68 17.03 -2.55
N ALA A 449 2.34 18.05 -3.11
CA ALA A 449 1.84 19.43 -3.14
C ALA A 449 0.76 19.68 -4.21
N GLY A 450 0.50 18.69 -5.06
CA GLY A 450 -0.40 18.69 -6.19
C GLY A 450 0.09 19.50 -7.41
N PRO A 451 -0.67 19.41 -8.52
CA PRO A 451 -1.80 18.51 -8.73
C PRO A 451 -1.36 17.06 -8.99
N LEU A 452 -2.28 16.11 -8.85
CA LEU A 452 -2.10 14.72 -9.28
C LEU A 452 -1.79 14.65 -10.79
N THR A 453 -0.65 14.06 -11.17
CA THR A 453 -0.26 13.90 -12.59
C THR A 453 -0.21 12.44 -13.06
N ALA A 454 0.07 11.49 -12.17
CA ALA A 454 0.12 10.06 -12.47
C ALA A 454 -0.16 9.23 -11.21
N THR A 455 -0.38 7.93 -11.38
CA THR A 455 -0.55 6.96 -10.26
C THR A 455 0.24 5.70 -10.57
N GLY A 456 0.79 5.03 -9.56
CA GLY A 456 1.47 3.74 -9.73
C GLY A 456 2.14 3.27 -8.43
N ASN A 457 2.89 2.17 -8.51
CA ASN A 457 3.37 1.46 -7.31
C ASN A 457 4.19 2.33 -6.36
N GLY A 458 5.21 3.04 -6.87
CA GLY A 458 6.11 3.87 -6.06
C GLY A 458 5.36 4.94 -5.27
N CYS A 459 4.61 5.77 -6.00
CA CYS A 459 3.77 6.82 -5.42
C CYS A 459 2.75 6.28 -4.41
N GLN A 460 2.09 5.16 -4.74
CA GLN A 460 1.01 4.63 -3.92
C GLN A 460 1.52 4.10 -2.58
N HIS A 461 2.60 3.32 -2.57
CA HIS A 461 3.15 2.87 -1.29
C HIS A 461 3.81 4.01 -0.51
N SER A 462 4.36 5.02 -1.19
CA SER A 462 4.87 6.23 -0.52
C SER A 462 3.78 6.98 0.23
N ALA A 463 2.61 7.16 -0.38
CA ALA A 463 1.47 7.76 0.30
C ALA A 463 0.93 6.86 1.42
N LEU A 464 0.90 5.55 1.24
CA LEU A 464 0.49 4.62 2.29
C LEU A 464 1.42 4.67 3.51
N ASP A 465 2.73 4.70 3.31
CA ASP A 465 3.71 4.84 4.40
C ASP A 465 3.47 6.12 5.22
N LEU A 466 3.24 7.24 4.54
CA LEU A 466 2.90 8.50 5.20
C LEU A 466 1.59 8.41 5.98
N LEU A 467 0.55 7.84 5.38
CA LEU A 467 -0.78 7.73 6.02
C LEU A 467 -0.77 6.76 7.19
N ASN A 468 0.02 5.68 7.12
CA ASN A 468 0.26 4.80 8.27
C ASN A 468 0.98 5.57 9.38
N ALA A 469 2.05 6.30 9.07
CA ALA A 469 2.82 7.07 10.06
C ALA A 469 2.01 8.20 10.72
N ALA A 470 1.04 8.78 10.01
CA ALA A 470 0.13 9.79 10.55
C ALA A 470 -1.11 9.20 11.25
N GLU A 471 -1.32 7.87 11.20
CA GLU A 471 -2.44 7.19 11.87
C GLU A 471 -2.00 6.43 13.13
N ASP A 472 -0.79 5.82 13.11
CA ASP A 472 -0.14 5.11 14.23
C ASP A 472 0.10 6.00 15.45
#